data_AF-A0A225WEL1-F1
#
_entry.id   AF-A0A225WEL1-F1
#
_cell.length_a   1.000
_cell.length_b   1.000
_cell.length_c   1.000
_cell.angle_alpha   90.00
_cell.angle_beta   90.00
_cell.angle_gamma   90.00
#
_symmetry.space_group_name_H-M   'P 1'
#
loop_
_entity.id
_entity.type
_entity.pdbx_description
1 polymer ?
#
loop_
_entity_poly.entity_id
_entity_poly.type
_entity_poly.pdbx_seq_one_letter_code
_entity_poly.pdbx_strand_id
1 'polypeptide(L)' 'MRWRAIVLTYIYDIDSSVVASILGVSVRSISRWGLLFRRRGNVIPNMQITRKTRWPPECIR' A
#
# COMPACT_ATOMS: atom_id res chain seq x y z
N MET A 1 7.79 -3.46 -6.90
CA MET A 1 8.16 -2.58 -5.77
C MET A 1 7.44 -2.93 -4.46
N ARG A 2 6.10 -3.02 -4.42
CA ARG A 2 5.32 -3.26 -3.19
C ARG A 2 5.76 -4.49 -2.36
N TRP A 3 5.82 -5.65 -2.99
CA TRP A 3 6.27 -6.89 -2.32
C TRP A 3 7.72 -6.83 -1.84
N ARG A 4 8.61 -6.20 -2.61
CA ARG A 4 10.01 -6.00 -2.20
C ARG A 4 10.08 -5.14 -0.92
N ALA A 5 9.29 -4.08 -0.85
CA ALA A 5 9.21 -3.26 0.37
C ALA A 5 8.72 -4.06 1.58
N ILE A 6 7.68 -4.88 1.42
CA ILE A 6 7.17 -5.74 2.50
C ILE A 6 8.20 -6.77 2.95
N VAL A 7 8.87 -7.43 2.02
CA VAL A 7 9.90 -8.42 2.37
C VAL A 7 11.01 -7.75 3.18
N LEU A 8 11.52 -6.61 2.70
CA LEU A 8 12.60 -5.89 3.38
C LEU A 8 12.19 -5.37 4.78
N THR A 9 10.98 -4.81 4.93
CA THR A 9 10.58 -4.26 6.23
C THR A 9 9.97 -5.29 7.20
N TYR A 10 9.27 -6.30 6.70
CA TYR A 10 8.51 -7.23 7.55
C TYR A 10 9.25 -8.52 7.83
N ILE A 11 10.02 -9.04 6.86
CA ILE A 11 10.76 -10.30 7.02
C ILE A 11 12.17 -10.02 7.53
N TYR A 12 12.83 -9.00 6.98
CA TYR A 12 14.19 -8.64 7.35
C TYR A 12 14.29 -7.55 8.42
N ASP A 13 13.15 -7.04 8.90
CA ASP A 13 13.06 -5.98 9.93
C ASP A 13 13.92 -4.74 9.62
N ILE A 14 14.10 -4.43 8.32
CA ILE A 14 14.88 -3.26 7.91
C ILE A 14 14.04 -2.00 8.09
N ASP A 15 14.69 -0.96 8.60
CA ASP A 15 14.08 0.34 8.83
C ASP A 15 13.37 0.90 7.60
N SER A 16 12.12 1.32 7.79
CA SER A 16 11.27 1.79 6.69
C SER A 16 11.80 3.04 5.99
N SER A 17 12.59 3.85 6.68
CA SER A 17 13.31 5.02 6.12
C SER A 17 14.40 4.61 5.14
N VAL A 18 15.16 3.55 5.45
CA VAL A 18 16.20 2.98 4.59
C VAL A 18 15.56 2.36 3.36
N VAL A 19 14.51 1.55 3.55
CA VAL A 19 13.78 0.93 2.44
C VAL A 19 13.14 1.99 1.55
N ALA A 20 12.63 3.09 2.13
CA ALA A 20 12.11 4.23 1.38
C ALA A 20 13.17 4.88 0.49
N SER A 21 14.38 5.08 1.00
CA SER A 21 15.52 5.63 0.25
C SER A 21 15.94 4.69 -0.89
N ILE A 22 16.13 3.40 -0.62
CA ILE A 22 16.59 2.40 -1.61
C ILE A 22 15.56 2.21 -2.73
N LEU A 23 14.27 2.12 -2.37
CA LEU A 23 13.20 1.85 -3.34
C LEU A 23 12.62 3.11 -3.98
N GLY A 24 13.03 4.32 -3.55
CA GLY A 24 12.51 5.59 -4.05
C GLY A 24 11.02 5.78 -3.77
N VAL A 25 10.53 5.32 -2.61
CA VAL A 25 9.11 5.38 -2.24
C VAL A 25 8.94 6.05 -0.89
N SER A 26 7.79 6.69 -0.65
CA SER A 26 7.53 7.30 0.66
C SER A 26 7.35 6.26 1.75
N VAL A 27 7.84 6.56 2.95
CA VAL A 27 7.61 5.76 4.18
C VAL A 27 6.11 5.52 4.39
N ARG A 28 5.26 6.53 4.13
CA ARG A 28 3.80 6.39 4.19
C ARG A 28 3.25 5.29 3.29
N SER A 29 3.82 5.13 2.09
CA SER A 29 3.43 4.06 1.17
C SER A 29 3.81 2.70 1.71
N ILE A 30 5.01 2.57 2.28
CA ILE A 30 5.49 1.34 2.93
C ILE A 30 4.58 0.98 4.11
N SER A 31 4.27 1.92 5.00
CA SER A 31 3.36 1.69 6.14
C SER A 31 1.96 1.26 5.68
N ARG A 32 1.43 1.90 4.63
CA ARG A 32 0.13 1.51 4.04
C ARG A 32 0.17 0.09 3.48
N TRP A 33 1.23 -0.27 2.78
CA TRP A 33 1.40 -1.63 2.26
C TRP A 33 1.50 -2.64 3.39
N GLY A 34 2.26 -2.34 4.46
CA GLY A 34 2.37 -3.21 5.63
C GLY A 34 1.01 -3.42 6.31
N LEU A 35 0.20 -2.37 6.41
CA LEU A 35 -1.17 -2.48 6.92
C LEU A 35 -2.06 -3.37 6.03
N LEU A 36 -1.98 -3.22 4.70
CA LEU A 36 -2.74 -4.05 3.77
C LEU A 36 -2.32 -5.52 3.85
N PHE A 37 -1.01 -5.77 3.93
CA PHE A 37 -0.47 -7.11 4.12
C PHE A 37 -1.00 -7.75 5.41
N ARG A 38 -0.91 -7.07 6.56
CA ARG A 38 -1.43 -7.59 7.84
C ARG A 38 -2.94 -7.84 7.82
N ARG A 39 -3.71 -7.01 7.11
CA ARG A 39 -5.18 -7.12 7.07
C ARG A 39 -5.70 -8.16 6.07
N ARG A 40 -5.03 -8.34 4.92
CA ARG A 40 -5.55 -9.13 3.80
C ARG A 40 -4.61 -10.24 3.32
N GLY A 41 -3.39 -10.29 3.83
CA GLY A 41 -2.32 -11.15 3.29
C GLY A 41 -1.80 -10.71 1.92
N ASN A 42 -2.33 -9.63 1.34
CA ASN A 42 -1.97 -9.17 0.00
C ASN A 42 -1.80 -7.64 -0.03
N VAL A 43 -0.74 -7.22 -0.71
CA VAL A 43 -0.35 -5.82 -0.91
C VAL A 43 -0.91 -5.25 -2.22
N ILE A 44 -1.28 -6.15 -3.14
CA ILE A 44 -1.87 -5.79 -4.42
C ILE A 44 -3.37 -5.56 -4.17
N PRO A 45 -3.94 -4.43 -4.63
CA PRO A 45 -5.38 -4.25 -4.56
C PRO A 45 -6.05 -5.29 -5.45
N ASN A 46 -6.71 -6.27 -4.84
CA ASN A 46 -7.65 -7.14 -5.54
C ASN A 46 -8.86 -6.29 -5.91
N MET A 47 -9.00 -6.04 -7.21
CA MET A 47 -10.12 -5.33 -7.83
C MET A 47 -10.15 -3.83 -7.52
N GLN A 48 -10.58 -3.06 -8.51
CA GLN A 48 -10.85 -1.63 -8.36
C GLN A 48 -11.68 -1.45 -7.09
N ILE A 49 -11.11 -0.78 -6.09
CA ILE A 49 -11.92 -0.22 -5.01
C ILE A 49 -12.79 0.79 -5.75
N THR A 50 -14.01 0.39 -6.12
CA THR A 50 -15.04 1.31 -6.58
C THR A 50 -15.15 2.32 -5.46
N ARG A 51 -14.49 3.47 -5.65
CA ARG A 51 -14.60 4.57 -4.70
C ARG A 51 -16.09 4.81 -4.62
N LYS A 52 -16.68 4.58 -3.44
CA LYS A 52 -18.05 5.00 -3.20
C LYS A 52 -18.00 6.51 -3.35
N THR A 53 -18.39 7.02 -4.51
CA THR A 53 -18.58 8.43 -4.70
C THR A 53 -19.65 8.83 -3.70
N ARG A 54 -19.39 9.87 -2.90
CA ARG A 54 -20.41 10.40 -1.98
C ARG A 54 -21.66 10.85 -2.75
N TRP A 55 -21.47 11.18 -4.02
CA TRP A 55 -22.49 11.69 -4.91
C TRP A 55 -23.33 10.55 -5.51
N PRO A 56 -24.66 10.71 -5.54
CA PRO A 56 -25.52 9.83 -6.30
C PRO A 56 -25.11 9.86 -7.79
N PRO A 57 -25.34 8.76 -8.53
CA PRO A 57 -24.88 8.60 -9.90
C PRO A 57 -25.43 9.68 -10.85
N GLU A 58 -26.57 10.28 -10.52
CA GLU A 58 -27.17 11.42 -11.23
C GLU A 58 -26.30 12.69 -11.27
N CYS A 59 -25.34 12.83 -10.34
CA CYS A 59 -24.42 13.97 -10.29
C CYS A 59 -23.06 13.70 -10.96
N ILE A 60 -22.80 12.48 -11.43
CA ILE A 60 -21.54 12.08 -12.04
C ILE A 60 -21.80 11.92 -13.54
N ARG A 61 -21.59 13.01 -14.30
CA ARG A 61 -21.74 13.04 -15.75
C ARG A 61 -20.39 12.96 -16.44
#